data_AF-A0A4V0HW80-F1
#
_entry.id   AF-A0A4V0HW80-F1
#
_cell.length_a   1.000
_cell.length_b   1.000
_cell.length_c   1.000
_cell.angle_alpha   90.00
_cell.angle_beta   90.00
_cell.angle_gamma   90.00
#
_symmetry.space_group_name_H-M   'P 1'
#
loop_
_entity.id
_entity.type
_entity.pdbx_description
1 polymer ?
#
loop_
_entity_poly.entity_id
_entity_poly.type
_entity_poly.pdbx_seq_one_letter_code
_entity_poly.pdbx_strand_id
1 'polypeptide(L)'
;MLLFCPACQAPFPNASRCPRCGGLLLMPHEVAPDKKPRTAAEAAPVRPTLVGRVLVGTALGIGGYLALRRLVIGAVLAVDSDPNQWWISSTGLIADQSLQGMAVVFGALIAGAGQLKGSTTGGIVAAACGLLFLGYDLAGGADPKNLSLYLQPAVLVALGLLGGLLAAMVWSPPPQFILGLPGAGKLSSLQLNEVADAVRKRPTSWPRVLIGATVMVVGITVADDLRMNVQRYSGGLFHSSPRDAHFITWQLALLLGLGGAMLAGADTGVGTRHGLYAGVIAGLGLYGLSAQRGIEHLFPPVKFWLTKLSVPMESINAPETAAAIIASVVLLGIGGGWMGGALWQPIVPEHMRRTRRHGLD
;
A
#
# COMPACT_ATOMS: atom_id res chain seq x y z
N MET A 1 -7.51 35.71 -5.06
CA MET A 1 -8.41 34.82 -5.84
C MET A 1 -7.67 33.52 -6.14
N LEU A 2 -8.33 32.37 -6.00
CA LEU A 2 -7.73 31.06 -6.30
C LEU A 2 -7.95 30.76 -7.79
N LEU A 3 -6.87 30.68 -8.56
CA LEU A 3 -6.94 30.34 -9.98
C LEU A 3 -6.49 28.89 -10.18
N PHE A 4 -7.16 28.16 -11.07
CA PHE A 4 -6.94 26.73 -11.25
C PHE A 4 -6.15 26.47 -12.53
N CYS A 5 -5.12 25.63 -12.45
CA CYS A 5 -4.43 25.20 -13.65
C CYS A 5 -5.09 23.95 -14.21
N PRO A 6 -5.69 23.97 -15.42
CA PRO A 6 -6.27 22.77 -16.01
C PRO A 6 -5.23 21.68 -16.29
N ALA A 7 -4.00 22.07 -16.64
CA ALA A 7 -2.92 21.14 -16.92
C ALA A 7 -2.37 20.47 -15.64
N CYS A 8 -2.28 21.21 -14.53
CA CYS A 8 -1.70 20.70 -13.28
C CYS A 8 -2.73 20.14 -12.32
N GLN A 9 -4.00 20.45 -12.55
CA GLN A 9 -5.11 20.22 -11.64
C GLN A 9 -4.83 20.68 -10.21
N ALA A 10 -4.15 21.82 -10.08
CA ALA A 10 -3.78 22.40 -8.81
C ALA A 10 -4.24 23.86 -8.75
N PRO A 11 -4.76 24.32 -7.59
CA PRO A 11 -5.06 25.72 -7.37
C PRO A 11 -3.80 26.51 -7.00
N PHE A 12 -3.74 27.77 -7.45
CA PHE A 12 -2.66 28.69 -7.12
C PHE A 12 -3.25 30.06 -6.73
N PRO A 13 -2.88 30.60 -5.56
CA PRO A 13 -3.30 31.94 -5.17
C PRO A 13 -2.49 33.00 -5.94
N ASN A 14 -3.17 34.03 -6.46
CA ASN A 14 -2.58 35.28 -6.97
C ASN A 14 -1.53 35.16 -8.09
N ALA A 15 -1.52 34.06 -8.84
CA ALA A 15 -0.71 33.94 -10.05
C ALA A 15 -1.64 33.88 -11.27
N SER A 16 -1.31 34.61 -12.35
CA SER A 16 -2.04 34.51 -13.63
C SER A 16 -1.56 33.33 -14.48
N ARG A 17 -0.35 32.82 -14.19
CA ARG A 17 0.26 31.64 -14.80
C ARG A 17 0.67 30.66 -13.73
N CYS A 18 0.52 29.38 -14.03
CA CYS A 18 0.87 28.33 -13.11
C CYS A 18 2.39 28.34 -12.89
N PRO A 19 2.89 28.46 -11.65
CA PRO A 19 4.33 28.43 -11.38
C PRO A 19 4.95 27.07 -11.68
N ARG A 20 4.13 26.01 -11.83
CA ARG A 20 4.60 24.69 -12.20
C ARG A 20 4.73 24.51 -13.72
N CYS A 21 3.69 24.78 -14.52
CA CYS A 21 3.73 24.54 -15.98
C CYS A 21 3.83 25.78 -16.86
N GLY A 22 3.73 26.98 -16.31
CA GLY A 22 3.62 28.23 -17.06
C GLY A 22 2.29 28.43 -17.80
N GLY A 23 1.38 27.44 -17.75
CA GLY A 23 0.06 27.52 -18.36
C GLY A 23 -0.83 28.57 -17.69
N LEU A 24 -1.76 29.15 -18.44
CA LEU A 24 -2.70 30.14 -17.91
C LEU A 24 -3.52 29.52 -16.78
N LEU A 25 -3.62 30.23 -15.66
CA LEU A 25 -4.52 29.83 -14.59
C LEU A 25 -5.89 30.42 -14.90
N LEU A 26 -6.88 29.56 -14.96
CA LEU A 26 -8.24 29.94 -15.31
C LEU A 26 -9.07 30.05 -14.03
N MET A 27 -10.02 30.99 -14.01
CA MET A 27 -11.00 30.94 -12.95
C MET A 27 -11.85 29.67 -13.10
N PRO A 28 -12.23 29.01 -12.01
CA PRO A 28 -12.97 27.74 -12.07
C PRO A 28 -14.23 27.83 -12.97
N HIS A 29 -14.89 28.98 -13.04
CA HIS A 29 -16.07 29.22 -13.89
C HIS A 29 -15.75 29.47 -15.38
N GLU A 30 -14.50 29.82 -15.73
CA GLU A 30 -14.06 30.03 -17.12
C GLU A 30 -13.69 28.71 -17.83
N VAL A 31 -13.54 27.61 -17.08
CA VAL A 31 -13.23 26.26 -17.62
C VAL A 31 -14.50 25.44 -17.86
N ALA A 32 -15.69 26.02 -17.71
CA ALA A 32 -16.93 25.28 -17.90
C ALA A 32 -17.08 24.88 -19.39
N PRO A 33 -17.16 23.57 -19.70
CA PRO A 33 -17.27 23.11 -21.08
C PRO A 33 -18.58 23.58 -21.68
N ASP A 34 -18.47 24.39 -22.73
CA ASP A 34 -19.62 24.82 -23.53
C ASP A 34 -19.98 23.71 -24.53
N LYS A 35 -21.28 23.38 -24.57
CA LYS A 35 -21.95 22.28 -25.30
C LYS A 35 -21.81 20.89 -24.67
N LYS A 36 -22.98 20.29 -24.38
CA LYS A 36 -23.17 18.88 -24.01
C LYS A 36 -22.24 17.97 -24.81
N PRO A 37 -21.22 17.35 -24.19
CA PRO A 37 -20.51 16.25 -24.80
C PRO A 37 -21.54 15.14 -25.05
N ARG A 38 -21.53 14.63 -26.27
CA ARG A 38 -22.23 13.41 -26.66
C ARG A 38 -21.87 12.35 -25.62
N THR A 39 -22.89 11.71 -25.05
CA THR A 39 -22.88 10.70 -24.00
C THR A 39 -21.98 9.49 -24.31
N ALA A 40 -20.66 9.67 -24.35
CA ALA A 40 -19.78 8.65 -23.83
C ALA A 40 -19.94 8.78 -22.32
N ALA A 41 -20.61 7.82 -21.69
CA ALA A 41 -20.72 7.76 -20.24
C ALA A 41 -19.30 7.78 -19.67
N GLU A 42 -18.82 8.97 -19.33
CA GLU A 42 -17.53 9.16 -18.71
C GLU A 42 -17.60 8.35 -17.42
N ALA A 43 -16.86 7.24 -17.39
CA ALA A 43 -16.97 6.26 -16.33
C ALA A 43 -16.73 7.01 -15.03
N ALA A 44 -17.78 7.13 -14.21
CA ALA A 44 -17.73 7.91 -12.99
C ALA A 44 -16.47 7.48 -12.23
N PRO A 45 -15.61 8.43 -11.81
CA PRO A 45 -14.37 8.09 -11.14
C PRO A 45 -14.72 7.13 -10.01
N VAL A 46 -14.08 5.95 -9.99
CA VAL A 46 -14.38 4.89 -9.02
C VAL A 46 -14.06 5.44 -7.65
N ARG A 47 -15.10 5.92 -6.95
CA ARG A 47 -14.98 6.40 -5.58
C ARG A 47 -15.02 5.15 -4.71
N PRO A 48 -13.93 4.81 -4.00
CA PRO A 48 -13.96 3.70 -3.07
C PRO A 48 -15.08 3.96 -2.05
N THR A 49 -15.99 3.00 -1.91
CA THR A 49 -17.11 3.09 -0.98
C THR A 49 -16.58 3.16 0.45
N LEU A 50 -17.35 3.79 1.36
CA LEU A 50 -16.99 3.85 2.78
C LEU A 50 -16.75 2.44 3.34
N VAL A 51 -17.63 1.50 2.99
CA VAL A 51 -17.54 0.08 3.38
C VAL A 51 -16.23 -0.54 2.90
N GLY A 52 -15.86 -0.32 1.62
CA GLY A 52 -14.61 -0.86 1.08
C GLY A 52 -13.37 -0.33 1.82
N ARG A 53 -13.36 0.95 2.18
CA ARG A 53 -12.27 1.56 2.96
C ARG A 53 -12.18 1.00 4.37
N VAL A 54 -13.32 0.82 5.03
CA VAL A 54 -13.37 0.21 6.37
C VAL A 54 -12.85 -1.21 6.32
N LEU A 55 -13.31 -2.03 5.37
CA LEU A 55 -12.85 -3.41 5.21
C LEU A 55 -11.34 -3.50 4.98
N VAL A 56 -10.80 -2.66 4.08
CA VAL A 56 -9.36 -2.61 3.81
C VAL A 56 -8.59 -2.14 5.05
N GLY A 57 -9.04 -1.09 5.73
CA GLY A 57 -8.42 -0.58 6.95
C GLY A 57 -8.42 -1.60 8.09
N THR A 58 -9.53 -2.31 8.30
CA THR A 58 -9.64 -3.37 9.31
C THR A 58 -8.75 -4.55 8.97
N ALA A 59 -8.72 -5.00 7.70
CA ALA A 59 -7.83 -6.07 7.26
C ALA A 59 -6.35 -5.71 7.48
N LEU A 60 -5.95 -4.47 7.15
CA LEU A 60 -4.60 -3.97 7.40
C LEU A 60 -4.29 -3.85 8.90
N GLY A 61 -5.24 -3.42 9.72
CA GLY A 61 -5.08 -3.34 11.17
C GLY A 61 -4.87 -4.71 11.82
N ILE A 62 -5.70 -5.70 11.48
CA ILE A 62 -5.55 -7.07 12.00
C ILE A 62 -4.26 -7.72 11.49
N GLY A 63 -4.00 -7.62 10.18
CA GLY A 63 -2.79 -8.18 9.58
C GLY A 63 -1.52 -7.55 10.15
N GLY A 64 -1.52 -6.23 10.34
CA GLY A 64 -0.43 -5.50 10.98
C GLY A 64 -0.18 -5.94 12.42
N TYR A 65 -1.25 -6.10 13.21
CA TYR A 65 -1.13 -6.62 14.59
C TYR A 65 -0.53 -8.02 14.62
N LEU A 66 -1.03 -8.94 13.79
CA LEU A 66 -0.52 -10.31 13.73
C LEU A 66 0.97 -10.35 13.33
N ALA A 67 1.36 -9.53 12.35
CA ALA A 67 2.75 -9.42 11.93
C ALA A 67 3.66 -8.89 13.05
N LEU A 68 3.26 -7.78 13.69
CA LEU A 68 3.98 -7.17 14.80
C LEU A 68 4.07 -8.12 16.01
N ARG A 69 2.97 -8.78 16.38
CA ARG A 69 2.93 -9.75 17.47
C ARG A 69 3.88 -10.92 17.21
N ARG A 70 3.93 -11.46 15.98
CA ARG A 70 4.87 -12.53 15.63
C ARG A 70 6.33 -12.08 15.72
N LEU A 71 6.61 -10.83 15.36
CA LEU A 71 7.95 -10.24 15.50
C LEU A 71 8.34 -10.13 16.99
N VAL A 72 7.44 -9.64 17.84
CA VAL A 72 7.68 -9.54 19.29
C VAL A 72 7.80 -10.91 19.94
N ILE A 73 6.99 -11.90 19.56
CA ILE A 73 7.16 -13.29 20.01
C ILE A 73 8.58 -13.77 19.68
N GLY A 74 9.06 -13.55 18.45
CA GLY A 74 10.43 -13.90 18.07
C GLY A 74 11.50 -13.22 18.92
N ALA A 75 11.31 -11.93 19.25
CA ALA A 75 12.24 -11.20 20.11
C ALA A 75 12.22 -11.70 21.56
N VAL A 76 11.04 -11.97 22.12
CA VAL A 76 10.88 -12.49 23.49
C VAL A 76 11.47 -13.89 23.61
N LEU A 77 11.20 -14.77 22.63
CA LEU A 77 11.79 -16.12 22.57
C LEU A 77 13.32 -16.10 22.59
N ALA A 78 13.94 -15.01 22.15
CA ALA A 78 15.39 -14.92 22.06
C ALA A 78 16.05 -14.27 23.28
N VAL A 79 15.29 -13.57 24.13
CA VAL A 79 15.79 -12.84 25.30
C VAL A 79 15.33 -13.47 26.61
N ASP A 80 14.13 -14.06 26.65
CA ASP A 80 13.50 -14.57 27.86
C ASP A 80 13.48 -16.11 27.90
N SER A 81 13.84 -16.67 29.05
CA SER A 81 13.85 -18.12 29.28
C SER A 81 12.45 -18.71 29.50
N ASP A 82 11.47 -17.89 29.91
CA ASP A 82 10.06 -18.30 30.00
C ASP A 82 9.14 -17.32 29.23
N PRO A 83 9.05 -17.49 27.89
CA PRO A 83 8.24 -16.64 27.02
C PRO A 83 6.76 -16.62 27.40
N ASN A 84 6.24 -17.72 27.95
CA ASN A 84 4.83 -17.80 28.33
C ASN A 84 4.54 -16.92 29.55
N GLN A 85 5.44 -16.94 30.54
CA GLN A 85 5.34 -16.07 31.70
C GLN A 85 5.46 -14.58 31.30
N TRP A 86 6.32 -14.26 30.32
CA TRP A 86 6.49 -12.89 29.84
C TRP A 86 5.19 -12.29 29.28
N TRP A 87 4.41 -13.04 28.50
CA TRP A 87 3.14 -12.54 27.94
C TRP A 87 2.06 -12.27 28.99
N ILE A 88 2.12 -12.98 30.12
CA ILE A 88 1.21 -12.80 31.26
C ILE A 88 1.68 -11.66 32.17
N SER A 89 2.96 -11.27 32.06
CA SER A 89 3.53 -10.16 32.82
C SER A 89 2.91 -8.81 32.42
N SER A 90 3.05 -7.81 33.29
CA SER A 90 2.63 -6.42 32.99
C SER A 90 3.33 -5.85 31.75
N THR A 91 4.59 -6.20 31.52
CA THR A 91 5.35 -5.78 30.33
C THR A 91 4.78 -6.41 29.05
N GLY A 92 4.43 -7.69 29.08
CA GLY A 92 3.80 -8.38 27.95
C GLY A 92 2.45 -7.79 27.58
N LEU A 93 1.64 -7.46 28.59
CA LEU A 93 0.34 -6.79 28.41
C LEU A 93 0.49 -5.39 27.79
N ILE A 94 1.43 -4.58 28.29
CA ILE A 94 1.72 -3.24 27.73
C ILE A 94 2.20 -3.36 26.28
N ALA A 95 3.07 -4.34 26.00
CA ALA A 95 3.56 -4.59 24.65
C ALA A 95 2.40 -4.98 23.72
N ASP A 96 1.57 -5.95 24.08
CA ASP A 96 0.45 -6.38 23.24
C ASP A 96 -0.53 -5.23 22.96
N GLN A 97 -0.93 -4.46 23.98
CA GLN A 97 -1.79 -3.29 23.82
C GLN A 97 -1.16 -2.23 22.90
N SER A 98 0.15 -2.00 23.02
CA SER A 98 0.88 -1.06 22.15
C SER A 98 0.87 -1.54 20.70
N LEU A 99 1.09 -2.83 20.45
CA LEU A 99 1.06 -3.41 19.11
C LEU A 99 -0.33 -3.30 18.48
N GLN A 100 -1.38 -3.61 19.23
CA GLN A 100 -2.77 -3.44 18.78
C GLN A 100 -3.06 -1.98 18.44
N GLY A 101 -2.67 -1.05 19.33
CA GLY A 101 -2.83 0.38 19.12
C GLY A 101 -2.14 0.87 17.86
N MET A 102 -0.86 0.52 17.66
CA MET A 102 -0.10 0.87 16.46
C MET A 102 -0.74 0.33 15.18
N ALA A 103 -1.17 -0.94 15.20
CA ALA A 103 -1.77 -1.57 14.04
C ALA A 103 -3.14 -0.97 13.69
N VAL A 104 -3.96 -0.66 14.70
CA VAL A 104 -5.25 0.02 14.52
C VAL A 104 -5.07 1.43 13.99
N VAL A 105 -4.12 2.20 14.53
CA VAL A 105 -3.80 3.55 14.03
C VAL A 105 -3.38 3.48 12.56
N PHE A 106 -2.54 2.51 12.19
CA PHE A 106 -2.14 2.30 10.80
C PHE A 106 -3.34 2.00 9.88
N GLY A 107 -4.20 1.05 10.26
CA GLY A 107 -5.43 0.74 9.50
C GLY A 107 -6.38 1.94 9.39
N ALA A 108 -6.55 2.69 10.48
CA ALA A 108 -7.38 3.89 10.53
C ALA A 108 -6.82 5.03 9.65
N LEU A 109 -5.50 5.22 9.63
CA LEU A 109 -4.83 6.20 8.76
C LEU A 109 -5.13 5.93 7.29
N ILE A 110 -4.98 4.68 6.85
CA ILE A 110 -5.22 4.29 5.45
C ILE A 110 -6.70 4.47 5.08
N ALA A 111 -7.63 4.06 5.95
CA ALA A 111 -9.06 4.19 5.69
C ALA A 111 -9.52 5.66 5.63
N GLY A 112 -8.96 6.50 6.50
CA GLY A 112 -9.26 7.93 6.62
C GLY A 112 -8.64 8.81 5.54
N ALA A 113 -7.63 8.34 4.81
CA ALA A 113 -6.90 9.14 3.81
C ALA A 113 -7.82 9.65 2.70
N GLY A 114 -7.83 10.97 2.45
CA GLY A 114 -8.65 11.60 1.41
C GLY A 114 -10.14 11.71 1.76
N GLN A 115 -10.51 11.68 3.04
CA GLN A 115 -11.90 11.86 3.50
C GLN A 115 -12.05 13.10 4.39
N LEU A 116 -13.14 13.86 4.19
CA LEU A 116 -13.47 14.99 5.08
C LEU A 116 -13.80 14.49 6.49
N LYS A 117 -14.42 13.31 6.59
CA LYS A 117 -14.78 12.66 7.85
C LYS A 117 -13.81 11.53 8.19
N GLY A 118 -12.51 11.75 7.97
CA GLY A 118 -11.47 10.74 8.21
C GLY A 118 -11.50 10.20 9.64
N SER A 119 -11.75 11.06 10.64
CA SER A 119 -11.89 10.65 12.05
C SER A 119 -12.97 9.58 12.23
N THR A 120 -14.20 9.82 11.73
CA THR A 120 -15.29 8.85 11.84
C THR A 120 -14.97 7.52 11.16
N THR A 121 -14.30 7.56 10.00
CA THR A 121 -13.92 6.34 9.27
C THR A 121 -12.87 5.55 10.05
N GLY A 122 -11.86 6.24 10.62
CA GLY A 122 -10.86 5.64 11.49
C GLY A 122 -11.43 5.06 12.77
N GLY A 123 -12.41 5.73 13.39
CA GLY A 123 -13.14 5.23 14.56
C GLY A 123 -13.92 3.94 14.26
N ILE A 124 -14.57 3.84 13.10
CA ILE A 124 -15.27 2.61 12.67
C ILE A 124 -14.28 1.47 12.46
N VAL A 125 -13.14 1.71 11.80
CA VAL A 125 -12.08 0.70 11.62
C VAL A 125 -11.57 0.20 12.97
N ALA A 126 -11.30 1.11 13.90
CA ALA A 126 -10.83 0.77 15.23
C ALA A 126 -11.86 0.04 16.08
N ALA A 127 -13.13 0.39 15.98
CA ALA A 127 -14.22 -0.35 16.62
C ALA A 127 -14.26 -1.79 16.11
N ALA A 128 -14.18 -1.98 14.78
CA ALA A 128 -14.18 -3.30 14.17
C ALA A 128 -12.96 -4.13 14.61
N CYS A 129 -11.75 -3.56 14.58
CA CYS A 129 -10.55 -4.24 15.07
C CYS A 129 -10.63 -4.56 16.57
N GLY A 130 -11.07 -3.61 17.40
CA GLY A 130 -11.17 -3.79 18.84
C GLY A 130 -12.18 -4.87 19.24
N LEU A 131 -13.32 -4.95 18.56
CA LEU A 131 -14.29 -6.03 18.76
C LEU A 131 -13.72 -7.40 18.34
N LEU A 132 -12.94 -7.45 17.26
CA LEU A 132 -12.31 -8.68 16.80
C LEU A 132 -11.18 -9.13 17.74
N PHE A 133 -10.40 -8.21 18.29
CA PHE A 133 -9.40 -8.52 19.32
C PHE A 133 -10.06 -9.00 20.62
N LEU A 134 -11.09 -8.31 21.09
CA LEU A 134 -11.89 -8.76 22.24
C LEU A 134 -12.45 -10.18 22.02
N GLY A 135 -13.03 -10.43 20.84
CA GLY A 135 -13.55 -11.76 20.48
C GLY A 135 -12.45 -12.83 20.44
N TYR A 136 -11.27 -12.48 19.92
CA TYR A 136 -10.11 -13.38 19.89
C TYR A 136 -9.63 -13.72 21.32
N ASP A 137 -9.54 -12.73 22.21
CA ASP A 137 -9.09 -12.94 23.59
C ASP A 137 -10.10 -13.75 24.41
N LEU A 138 -11.40 -13.48 24.25
CA LEU A 138 -12.47 -14.28 24.88
C LEU A 138 -12.47 -15.72 24.37
N ALA A 139 -12.30 -15.93 23.05
CA ALA A 139 -12.17 -17.26 22.47
C ALA A 139 -10.88 -17.98 22.91
N GLY A 140 -9.83 -17.22 23.24
CA GLY A 140 -8.58 -17.71 23.83
C GLY A 140 -8.68 -18.09 25.31
N GLY A 141 -9.85 -17.91 25.95
CA GLY A 141 -10.07 -18.25 27.34
C GLY A 141 -9.69 -17.16 28.34
N ALA A 142 -9.57 -15.90 27.91
CA ALA A 142 -9.40 -14.78 28.83
C ALA A 142 -10.58 -14.71 29.83
N ASP A 143 -10.28 -14.41 31.09
CA ASP A 143 -11.31 -14.32 32.13
C ASP A 143 -12.28 -13.15 31.81
N PRO A 144 -13.59 -13.43 31.59
CA PRO A 144 -14.57 -12.40 31.28
C PRO A 144 -14.83 -11.43 32.43
N LYS A 145 -14.22 -11.62 33.61
CA LYS A 145 -14.26 -10.64 34.71
C LYS A 145 -13.18 -9.58 34.61
N ASN A 146 -12.20 -9.73 33.71
CA ASN A 146 -11.12 -8.76 33.58
C ASN A 146 -11.63 -7.47 32.91
N LEU A 147 -11.88 -6.44 33.71
CA LEU A 147 -12.40 -5.14 33.27
C LEU A 147 -11.55 -4.50 32.16
N SER A 148 -10.24 -4.74 32.15
CA SER A 148 -9.32 -4.18 31.14
C SER A 148 -9.67 -4.65 29.72
N LEU A 149 -10.19 -5.87 29.58
CA LEU A 149 -10.57 -6.48 28.31
C LEU A 149 -11.72 -5.69 27.64
N TYR A 150 -12.69 -5.24 28.44
CA TYR A 150 -13.84 -4.48 27.93
C TYR A 150 -13.51 -3.00 27.67
N LEU A 151 -12.47 -2.47 28.31
CA LEU A 151 -12.03 -1.09 28.10
C LEU A 151 -11.20 -0.94 26.81
N GLN A 152 -10.53 -2.01 26.39
CA GLN A 152 -9.63 -2.04 25.23
C GLN A 152 -10.31 -1.58 23.91
N PRO A 153 -11.52 -2.03 23.52
CA PRO A 153 -12.20 -1.51 22.34
C PRO A 153 -12.43 0.01 22.38
N ALA A 154 -12.80 0.56 23.54
CA ALA A 154 -13.04 1.99 23.70
C ALA A 154 -11.74 2.80 23.51
N VAL A 155 -10.63 2.33 24.08
CA VAL A 155 -9.30 2.93 23.90
C VAL A 155 -8.86 2.87 22.43
N LEU A 156 -9.05 1.72 21.77
CA LEU A 156 -8.71 1.57 20.36
C LEU A 156 -9.56 2.50 19.48
N VAL A 157 -10.85 2.66 19.76
CA VAL A 157 -11.71 3.63 19.06
C VAL A 157 -11.17 5.06 19.19
N ALA A 158 -10.75 5.48 20.39
CA ALA A 158 -10.13 6.80 20.57
C ALA A 158 -8.86 6.96 19.73
N LEU A 159 -7.98 5.94 19.71
CA LEU A 159 -6.78 5.93 18.86
C LEU A 159 -7.12 5.94 17.36
N GLY A 160 -8.15 5.21 16.94
CA GLY A 160 -8.65 5.19 15.57
C GLY A 160 -9.22 6.53 15.11
N LEU A 161 -9.97 7.22 15.97
CA LEU A 161 -10.47 8.57 15.71
C LEU A 161 -9.30 9.54 15.48
N LEU A 162 -8.25 9.47 16.31
CA LEU A 162 -7.03 10.26 16.17
C LEU A 162 -6.27 9.90 14.89
N GLY A 163 -6.07 8.62 14.58
CA GLY A 163 -5.44 8.16 13.35
C GLY A 163 -6.21 8.63 12.10
N GLY A 164 -7.54 8.51 12.11
CA GLY A 164 -8.39 9.01 11.02
C GLY A 164 -8.34 10.54 10.88
N LEU A 165 -8.24 11.28 11.98
CA LEU A 165 -8.08 12.74 11.97
C LEU A 165 -6.72 13.13 11.36
N LEU A 166 -5.64 12.50 11.79
CA LEU A 166 -4.30 12.72 11.23
C LEU A 166 -4.27 12.41 9.74
N ALA A 167 -4.92 11.33 9.30
CA ALA A 167 -5.03 11.03 7.87
C ALA A 167 -5.79 12.09 7.08
N ALA A 168 -6.87 12.64 7.64
CA ALA A 168 -7.60 13.74 7.00
C ALA A 168 -6.77 15.03 6.93
N MET A 169 -5.86 15.26 7.89
CA MET A 169 -4.95 16.40 7.88
C MET A 169 -3.81 16.24 6.87
N VAL A 170 -3.17 15.06 6.85
CA VAL A 170 -2.03 14.77 5.96
C VAL A 170 -2.47 14.56 4.52
N TRP A 171 -3.58 13.84 4.32
CA TRP A 171 -4.19 13.56 3.02
C TRP A 171 -5.58 14.17 2.96
N SER A 172 -5.68 15.49 3.04
CA SER A 172 -6.96 16.16 2.90
C SER A 172 -7.60 15.84 1.55
N PRO A 173 -8.93 15.62 1.51
CA PRO A 173 -9.63 15.44 0.25
C PRO A 173 -9.40 16.66 -0.63
N PRO A 174 -9.26 16.48 -1.96
CA PRO A 174 -9.18 17.62 -2.86
C PRO A 174 -10.42 18.49 -2.67
N PRO A 175 -10.28 19.83 -2.59
CA PRO A 175 -11.41 20.72 -2.41
C PRO A 175 -12.43 20.44 -3.52
N GLN A 176 -13.66 20.11 -3.10
CA GLN A 176 -14.77 19.95 -4.04
C GLN A 176 -15.16 21.35 -4.52
N PHE A 177 -14.57 21.78 -5.64
CA PHE A 177 -15.04 22.96 -6.33
C PHE A 177 -16.42 22.62 -6.89
N ILE A 178 -17.47 23.03 -6.18
CA ILE A 178 -18.82 23.12 -6.75
C ILE A 178 -18.75 24.26 -7.76
N LEU A 179 -18.32 23.92 -8.97
CA LEU A 179 -18.45 24.78 -10.11
C LEU A 179 -19.95 24.95 -10.35
N GLY A 180 -20.50 26.09 -9.91
CA GLY A 180 -21.83 26.49 -10.35
C GLY A 180 -21.80 26.51 -11.86
N LEU A 181 -22.55 25.61 -12.50
CA LEU A 181 -22.71 25.56 -13.94
C LEU A 181 -23.18 26.96 -14.38
N PRO A 182 -22.37 27.76 -15.08
CA PRO A 182 -22.86 29.04 -15.58
C PRO A 182 -24.04 28.76 -16.51
N GLY A 183 -25.12 29.54 -16.36
CA GLY A 183 -26.27 29.45 -17.24
C GLY A 183 -25.82 29.65 -18.69
N ALA A 184 -26.32 28.80 -19.59
CA ALA A 184 -25.89 28.63 -20.99
C ALA A 184 -26.09 29.85 -21.92
N GLY A 185 -26.16 31.07 -21.39
CA GLY A 185 -26.73 32.22 -22.08
C GLY A 185 -25.77 32.94 -23.02
N LYS A 186 -24.55 33.26 -22.60
CA LYS A 186 -23.69 34.22 -23.32
C LYS A 186 -22.25 34.01 -22.88
N LEU A 187 -21.33 33.74 -23.81
CA LEU A 187 -19.87 33.90 -23.80
C LEU A 187 -19.29 32.75 -24.64
N SER A 188 -19.02 32.93 -25.93
CA SER A 188 -17.90 33.64 -26.56
C SER A 188 -16.99 32.61 -27.24
N SER A 189 -16.84 32.80 -28.54
CA SER A 189 -16.30 31.95 -29.61
C SER A 189 -14.84 31.49 -29.50
N LEU A 190 -14.27 31.41 -28.30
CA LEU A 190 -12.98 30.75 -28.10
C LEU A 190 -13.20 29.24 -28.13
N GLN A 191 -13.31 28.70 -29.34
CA GLN A 191 -13.15 27.29 -29.63
C GLN A 191 -11.72 26.88 -29.23
N LEU A 192 -11.48 26.69 -27.94
CA LEU A 192 -10.52 25.69 -27.51
C LEU A 192 -11.09 24.38 -28.06
N ASN A 193 -10.60 23.99 -29.24
CA ASN A 193 -10.78 22.65 -29.77
C ASN A 193 -10.70 21.70 -28.58
N GLU A 194 -11.80 21.02 -28.31
CA GLU A 194 -11.88 19.88 -27.43
C GLU A 194 -10.61 19.09 -27.64
N VAL A 195 -9.69 19.19 -26.68
CA VAL A 195 -8.66 18.17 -26.46
C VAL A 195 -9.39 16.97 -25.85
N ALA A 196 -10.43 16.50 -26.55
CA ALA A 196 -11.08 15.22 -26.37
C ALA A 196 -10.11 14.08 -26.75
N ASP A 197 -9.00 14.41 -27.41
CA ASP A 197 -7.87 13.52 -27.62
C ASP A 197 -6.72 13.94 -26.68
N ALA A 198 -6.39 13.22 -25.62
CA ALA A 198 -6.53 11.80 -25.45
C ALA A 198 -6.44 11.46 -23.97
N VAL A 199 -7.12 10.39 -23.58
CA VAL A 199 -6.55 9.40 -22.65
C VAL A 199 -5.26 8.90 -23.32
N ARG A 200 -4.24 9.74 -23.43
CA ARG A 200 -2.90 9.37 -23.83
C ARG A 200 -2.50 8.40 -22.74
N LYS A 201 -2.58 7.11 -23.06
CA LYS A 201 -2.13 6.02 -22.19
C LYS A 201 -0.78 6.48 -21.67
N ARG A 202 -0.72 6.86 -20.38
CA ARG A 202 0.53 7.36 -19.79
C ARG A 202 1.59 6.33 -20.14
N PRO A 203 2.72 6.73 -20.75
CA PRO A 203 3.71 5.76 -21.20
C PRO A 203 4.20 4.95 -19.99
N THR A 204 4.35 3.64 -20.17
CA THR A 204 4.95 2.80 -19.13
C THR A 204 6.42 3.19 -18.99
N SER A 205 6.85 3.56 -17.78
CA SER A 205 8.25 3.82 -17.51
C SER A 205 8.98 2.49 -17.33
N TRP A 206 9.39 1.88 -18.44
CA TRP A 206 10.12 0.60 -18.43
C TRP A 206 11.32 0.56 -17.49
N PRO A 207 12.16 1.62 -17.37
CA PRO A 207 13.26 1.61 -16.40
C PRO A 207 12.79 1.38 -14.96
N ARG A 208 11.67 1.99 -14.54
CA ARG A 208 11.13 1.79 -13.18
C ARG A 208 10.58 0.39 -12.99
N VAL A 209 9.87 -0.14 -14.00
CA VAL A 209 9.36 -1.52 -13.99
C VAL A 209 10.52 -2.51 -13.84
N LEU A 210 11.60 -2.31 -14.61
CA LEU A 210 12.78 -3.17 -14.57
C LEU A 210 13.53 -3.07 -13.24
N ILE A 211 13.70 -1.84 -12.70
CA ILE A 211 14.33 -1.64 -11.37
C ILE A 211 13.50 -2.35 -10.30
N GLY A 212 12.18 -2.12 -10.28
CA GLY A 212 11.30 -2.75 -9.31
C GLY A 212 11.32 -4.28 -9.41
N ALA A 213 11.24 -4.83 -10.63
CA ALA A 213 11.35 -6.27 -10.87
C ALA A 213 12.71 -6.83 -10.40
N THR A 214 13.81 -6.11 -10.66
CA THR A 214 15.15 -6.51 -10.21
C THR A 214 15.23 -6.55 -8.69
N VAL A 215 14.73 -5.50 -8.01
CA VAL A 215 14.66 -5.45 -6.54
C VAL A 215 13.81 -6.59 -5.98
N MET A 216 12.69 -6.93 -6.63
CA MET A 216 11.84 -8.06 -6.24
C MET A 216 12.60 -9.39 -6.30
N VAL A 217 13.24 -9.69 -7.44
CA VAL A 217 13.99 -10.93 -7.62
C VAL A 217 15.15 -11.00 -6.63
N VAL A 218 16.02 -9.98 -6.61
CA VAL A 218 17.18 -9.94 -5.71
C VAL A 218 16.75 -10.05 -4.25
N GLY A 219 15.73 -9.27 -3.86
CA GLY A 219 15.19 -9.28 -2.50
C GLY A 219 14.69 -10.64 -2.05
N ILE A 220 13.94 -11.34 -2.89
CA ILE A 220 13.46 -12.70 -2.58
C ILE A 220 14.63 -13.69 -2.50
N THR A 221 15.62 -13.59 -3.40
CA THR A 221 16.77 -14.51 -3.42
C THR A 221 17.73 -14.33 -2.24
N VAL A 222 17.94 -13.11 -1.77
CA VAL A 222 18.89 -12.76 -0.70
C VAL A 222 18.23 -12.75 0.69
N ALA A 223 16.91 -12.96 0.78
CA ALA A 223 16.18 -12.90 2.05
C ALA A 223 16.76 -13.83 3.13
N ASP A 224 17.25 -15.02 2.75
CA ASP A 224 17.84 -15.97 3.71
C ASP A 224 19.23 -15.52 4.16
N ASP A 225 20.06 -15.04 3.24
CA ASP A 225 21.37 -14.46 3.56
C ASP A 225 21.23 -13.25 4.48
N LEU A 226 20.23 -12.41 4.23
CA LEU A 226 19.91 -11.26 5.09
C LEU A 226 19.54 -11.72 6.50
N ARG A 227 18.67 -12.73 6.63
CA ARG A 227 18.32 -13.33 7.93
C ARG A 227 19.56 -13.90 8.63
N MET A 228 20.38 -14.69 7.93
CA MET A 228 21.59 -15.28 8.50
C MET A 228 22.60 -14.22 8.94
N ASN A 229 22.76 -13.14 8.17
CA ASN A 229 23.60 -12.01 8.54
C ASN A 229 23.06 -11.31 9.80
N VAL A 230 21.76 -11.04 9.87
CA VAL A 230 21.13 -10.47 11.08
C VAL A 230 21.37 -11.38 12.29
N GLN A 231 21.22 -12.69 12.14
CA GLN A 231 21.51 -13.66 13.20
C GLN A 231 22.99 -13.62 13.63
N ARG A 232 23.91 -13.63 12.66
CA ARG A 232 25.36 -13.58 12.92
C ARG A 232 25.76 -12.30 13.67
N TYR A 233 25.23 -11.15 13.27
CA TYR A 233 25.54 -9.86 13.89
C TYR A 233 24.75 -9.59 15.18
N SER A 234 23.69 -10.35 15.46
CA SER A 234 22.91 -10.20 16.68
C SER A 234 23.60 -10.68 17.96
N GLY A 235 24.80 -11.28 17.87
CA GLY A 235 25.52 -11.80 19.04
C GLY A 235 24.78 -12.94 19.76
N GLY A 236 23.95 -13.69 19.05
CA GLY A 236 23.13 -14.77 19.62
C GLY A 236 21.72 -14.34 20.06
N LEU A 237 21.42 -13.03 20.06
CA LEU A 237 20.10 -12.47 20.38
C LEU A 237 19.00 -12.81 19.37
N PHE A 238 19.34 -13.44 18.24
CA PHE A 238 18.37 -14.00 17.30
C PHE A 238 18.65 -15.49 17.11
N HIS A 239 18.29 -16.32 18.10
CA HIS A 239 18.16 -17.77 17.92
C HIS A 239 16.73 -18.10 17.49
N SER A 240 16.55 -18.50 16.24
CA SER A 240 15.27 -18.98 15.73
C SER A 240 15.30 -20.50 15.61
N SER A 241 14.24 -21.18 16.02
CA SER A 241 14.06 -22.58 15.67
C SER A 241 14.11 -22.76 14.14
N PRO A 242 14.48 -23.94 13.60
CA PRO A 242 14.52 -24.14 12.15
C PRO A 242 13.19 -23.83 11.46
N ARG A 243 12.06 -24.06 12.14
CA ARG A 243 10.72 -23.77 11.62
C ARG A 243 10.45 -22.27 11.54
N ASP A 244 10.84 -21.53 12.58
CA ASP A 244 10.65 -20.08 12.65
C ASP A 244 11.58 -19.36 11.68
N ALA A 245 12.79 -19.89 11.47
CA ALA A 245 13.75 -19.38 10.49
C ALA A 245 13.14 -19.29 9.08
N HIS A 246 12.51 -20.37 8.61
CA HIS A 246 11.89 -20.39 7.28
C HIS A 246 10.73 -19.39 7.15
N PHE A 247 9.94 -19.22 8.21
CA PHE A 247 8.84 -18.26 8.22
C PHE A 247 9.35 -16.81 8.20
N ILE A 248 10.37 -16.50 9.00
CA ILE A 248 10.99 -15.16 9.01
C ILE A 248 11.63 -14.85 7.66
N THR A 249 12.34 -15.81 7.05
CA THR A 249 12.90 -15.64 5.70
C THR A 249 11.79 -15.35 4.68
N TRP A 250 10.65 -16.04 4.77
CA TRP A 250 9.50 -15.79 3.90
C TRP A 250 8.90 -14.39 4.12
N GLN A 251 8.77 -13.93 5.37
CA GLN A 251 8.32 -12.57 5.66
C GLN A 251 9.27 -11.50 5.10
N LEU A 252 10.59 -11.69 5.26
CA LEU A 252 11.60 -10.79 4.69
C LEU A 252 11.51 -10.76 3.15
N ALA A 253 11.38 -11.93 2.52
CA ALA A 253 11.20 -12.02 1.07
C ALA A 253 9.94 -11.29 0.59
N LEU A 254 8.83 -11.41 1.31
CA LEU A 254 7.60 -10.67 1.01
C LEU A 254 7.78 -9.16 1.14
N LEU A 255 8.43 -8.69 2.22
CA LEU A 255 8.66 -7.26 2.42
C LEU A 255 9.56 -6.66 1.34
N LEU A 256 10.65 -7.35 0.99
CA LEU A 256 11.56 -6.91 -0.07
C LEU A 256 10.90 -6.96 -1.45
N GLY A 257 10.12 -8.02 -1.73
CA GLY A 257 9.31 -8.13 -2.94
C GLY A 257 8.24 -7.05 -3.04
N LEU A 258 7.52 -6.77 -1.95
CA LEU A 258 6.55 -5.69 -1.90
C LEU A 258 7.22 -4.32 -2.11
N GLY A 259 8.37 -4.10 -1.48
CA GLY A 259 9.18 -2.89 -1.66
C GLY A 259 9.60 -2.66 -3.11
N GLY A 260 10.08 -3.70 -3.80
CA GLY A 260 10.40 -3.62 -5.23
C GLY A 260 9.18 -3.28 -6.10
N ALA A 261 8.03 -3.89 -5.81
CA ALA A 261 6.77 -3.58 -6.49
C ALA A 261 6.27 -2.15 -6.21
N MET A 262 6.42 -1.66 -4.97
CA MET A 262 6.10 -0.28 -4.59
C MET A 262 6.97 0.73 -5.34
N LEU A 263 8.26 0.46 -5.47
CA LEU A 263 9.18 1.29 -6.27
C LEU A 263 8.79 1.34 -7.75
N ALA A 264 8.31 0.23 -8.32
CA ALA A 264 7.80 0.22 -9.69
C ALA A 264 6.58 1.14 -9.86
N GLY A 265 5.69 1.16 -8.87
CA GLY A 265 4.46 1.96 -8.89
C GLY A 265 4.60 3.42 -8.45
N ALA A 266 5.67 3.75 -7.72
CA ALA A 266 5.88 5.07 -7.11
C ALA A 266 5.95 6.21 -8.15
N ASP A 267 5.36 7.36 -7.79
CA ASP A 267 5.31 8.57 -8.63
C ASP A 267 4.63 8.29 -9.99
N THR A 268 3.80 7.24 -10.08
CA THR A 268 2.99 6.92 -11.25
C THR A 268 1.50 6.94 -10.90
N GLY A 269 0.70 7.62 -11.73
CA GLY A 269 -0.77 7.54 -11.64
C GLY A 269 -1.34 6.22 -12.16
N VAL A 270 -0.49 5.22 -12.43
CA VAL A 270 -0.81 3.91 -13.00
C VAL A 270 -0.02 2.82 -12.27
N GLY A 271 0.07 2.95 -10.94
CA GLY A 271 0.92 2.12 -10.09
C GLY A 271 0.60 0.62 -10.18
N THR A 272 -0.69 0.25 -10.22
CA THR A 272 -1.14 -1.14 -10.42
C THR A 272 -0.59 -1.77 -11.70
N ARG A 273 -0.54 -0.99 -12.79
CA ARG A 273 -0.03 -1.46 -14.09
C ARG A 273 1.48 -1.68 -14.05
N HIS A 274 2.23 -0.77 -13.43
CA HIS A 274 3.68 -0.92 -13.26
C HIS A 274 4.01 -2.10 -12.34
N GLY A 275 3.25 -2.25 -11.25
CA GLY A 275 3.35 -3.38 -10.33
C GLY A 275 3.05 -4.73 -11.00
N LEU A 276 2.01 -4.80 -11.84
CA LEU A 276 1.70 -5.99 -12.64
C LEU A 276 2.88 -6.37 -13.55
N TYR A 277 3.39 -5.42 -14.34
CA TYR A 277 4.52 -5.71 -15.23
C TYR A 277 5.78 -6.11 -14.45
N ALA A 278 6.07 -5.43 -13.35
CA ALA A 278 7.20 -5.76 -12.49
C ALA A 278 7.04 -7.17 -11.89
N GLY A 279 5.85 -7.51 -11.41
CA GLY A 279 5.52 -8.82 -10.86
C GLY A 279 5.60 -9.95 -11.89
N VAL A 280 5.17 -9.73 -13.14
CA VAL A 280 5.32 -10.72 -14.22
C VAL A 280 6.79 -10.96 -14.54
N ILE A 281 7.57 -9.89 -14.73
CA ILE A 281 9.01 -10.00 -15.02
C ILE A 281 9.74 -10.68 -13.86
N ALA A 282 9.46 -10.26 -12.63
CA ALA A 282 10.06 -10.85 -11.44
C ALA A 282 9.64 -12.31 -11.22
N GLY A 283 8.36 -12.65 -11.48
CA GLY A 283 7.86 -14.02 -11.37
C GLY A 283 8.53 -14.96 -12.36
N LEU A 284 8.66 -14.53 -13.62
CA LEU A 284 9.40 -15.28 -14.64
C LEU A 284 10.89 -15.40 -14.32
N GLY A 285 11.51 -14.31 -13.84
CA GLY A 285 12.92 -14.32 -13.44
C GLY A 285 13.18 -15.25 -12.26
N LEU A 286 12.33 -15.20 -11.23
CA LEU A 286 12.44 -16.07 -10.05
C LEU A 286 12.19 -17.53 -10.41
N TYR A 287 11.21 -17.82 -11.26
CA TYR A 287 10.98 -19.16 -11.79
C TYR A 287 12.20 -19.67 -12.57
N GLY A 288 12.73 -18.87 -13.51
CA GLY A 288 13.90 -19.24 -14.31
C GLY A 288 15.14 -19.52 -13.46
N LEU A 289 15.43 -18.67 -12.47
CA LEU A 289 16.53 -18.89 -11.52
C LEU A 289 16.33 -20.16 -10.68
N SER A 290 15.09 -20.44 -10.28
CA SER A 290 14.77 -21.64 -9.52
C SER A 290 14.91 -22.90 -10.40
N ALA A 291 14.42 -22.86 -11.64
CA ALA A 291 14.54 -23.94 -12.60
C ALA A 291 16.00 -24.27 -12.94
N GLN A 292 16.87 -23.26 -13.04
CA GLN A 292 18.32 -23.44 -13.24
C GLN A 292 19.01 -24.12 -12.05
N ARG A 293 18.57 -23.85 -10.82
CA ARG A 293 19.14 -24.44 -9.60
C ARG A 293 18.63 -25.86 -9.31
N GLY A 294 17.49 -26.24 -9.88
CA GLY A 294 16.82 -27.50 -9.58
C GLY A 294 16.05 -27.46 -8.26
N ILE A 295 15.31 -28.55 -7.99
CA ILE A 295 14.34 -28.60 -6.89
C ILE A 295 15.00 -28.67 -5.50
N GLU A 296 16.19 -29.27 -5.43
CA GLU A 296 16.95 -29.44 -4.19
C GLU A 296 17.48 -28.09 -3.66
N HIS A 297 17.74 -27.14 -4.56
CA HIS A 297 18.33 -25.83 -4.27
C HIS A 297 17.35 -24.66 -4.48
N LEU A 298 16.06 -24.93 -4.34
CA LEU A 298 15.03 -23.90 -4.32
C LEU A 298 15.32 -22.86 -3.22
N PHE A 299 15.07 -21.59 -3.52
CA PHE A 299 15.20 -20.52 -2.53
C PHE A 299 14.31 -20.83 -1.31
N PRO A 300 14.84 -20.74 -0.08
CA PRO A 300 14.08 -21.06 1.14
C PRO A 300 12.69 -20.41 1.24
N PRO A 301 12.49 -19.11 0.91
CA PRO A 301 11.15 -18.51 0.98
C PRO A 301 10.17 -19.09 -0.04
N VAL A 302 10.66 -19.49 -1.22
CA VAL A 302 9.85 -20.11 -2.29
C VAL A 302 9.44 -21.52 -1.87
N LYS A 303 10.41 -22.31 -1.37
CA LYS A 303 10.15 -23.67 -0.88
C LYS A 303 9.13 -23.66 0.26
N PHE A 304 9.29 -22.74 1.22
CA PHE A 304 8.35 -22.56 2.32
C PHE A 304 6.93 -22.29 1.81
N TRP A 305 6.79 -21.36 0.87
CA TRP A 305 5.49 -20.98 0.31
C TRP A 305 4.82 -22.12 -0.48
N LEU A 306 5.55 -22.80 -1.35
CA LEU A 306 5.04 -23.94 -2.11
C LEU A 306 4.56 -25.08 -1.19
N THR A 307 5.31 -25.35 -0.13
CA THR A 307 4.93 -26.32 0.90
C THR A 307 3.61 -25.91 1.58
N LYS A 308 3.40 -24.62 1.85
CA LYS A 308 2.14 -24.12 2.45
C LYS A 308 0.95 -24.17 1.52
N LEU A 309 1.18 -24.04 0.21
CA LEU A 309 0.14 -24.22 -0.80
C LEU A 309 -0.15 -25.70 -1.09
N SER A 310 0.59 -26.63 -0.47
CA SER A 310 0.49 -28.08 -0.76
C SER A 310 0.70 -28.42 -2.23
N VAL A 311 1.52 -27.62 -2.94
CA VAL A 311 1.85 -27.89 -4.34
C VAL A 311 2.88 -29.03 -4.38
N PRO A 312 2.64 -30.11 -5.14
CA PRO A 312 3.58 -31.22 -5.24
C PRO A 312 4.90 -30.72 -5.84
N MET A 313 5.99 -30.88 -5.08
CA MET A 313 7.34 -30.51 -5.48
C MET A 313 8.08 -31.72 -6.05
N GLU A 314 7.49 -32.39 -7.04
CA GLU A 314 8.15 -33.52 -7.74
C GLU A 314 9.08 -33.01 -8.85
N SER A 315 8.70 -31.92 -9.50
CA SER A 315 9.41 -31.33 -10.64
C SER A 315 9.21 -29.83 -10.64
N ILE A 316 10.30 -29.08 -10.78
CA ILE A 316 10.22 -27.62 -10.92
C ILE A 316 9.54 -27.18 -12.22
N ASN A 317 9.57 -28.07 -13.22
CA ASN A 317 8.92 -27.86 -14.52
C ASN A 317 7.44 -28.24 -14.49
N ALA A 318 6.91 -28.71 -13.36
CA ALA A 318 5.49 -28.94 -13.23
C ALA A 318 4.74 -27.60 -13.41
N PRO A 319 3.69 -27.55 -14.24
CA PRO A 319 2.99 -26.32 -14.55
C PRO A 319 2.37 -25.69 -13.29
N GLU A 320 2.00 -26.51 -12.30
CA GLU A 320 1.47 -26.07 -11.01
C GLU A 320 2.51 -25.30 -10.19
N THR A 321 3.75 -25.79 -10.12
CA THR A 321 4.85 -25.10 -9.43
C THR A 321 5.19 -23.78 -10.11
N ALA A 322 5.30 -23.79 -11.44
CA ALA A 322 5.54 -22.58 -12.22
C ALA A 322 4.42 -21.55 -12.02
N ALA A 323 3.17 -21.97 -12.12
CA ALA A 323 2.00 -21.12 -11.93
C ALA A 323 1.94 -20.56 -10.50
N ALA A 324 2.20 -21.38 -9.47
CA ALA A 324 2.19 -20.94 -8.08
C ALA A 324 3.27 -19.87 -7.81
N ILE A 325 4.50 -20.05 -8.32
CA ILE A 325 5.58 -19.06 -8.17
C ILE A 325 5.20 -17.76 -8.89
N ILE A 326 4.85 -17.84 -10.18
CA ILE A 326 4.57 -16.66 -11.01
C ILE A 326 3.36 -15.90 -10.47
N ALA A 327 2.25 -16.59 -10.18
CA ALA A 327 1.02 -15.95 -9.69
C ALA A 327 1.23 -15.25 -8.35
N SER A 328 1.98 -15.86 -7.42
CA SER A 328 2.25 -15.27 -6.11
C SER A 328 3.06 -13.97 -6.22
N VAL A 329 4.09 -13.96 -7.08
CA VAL A 329 4.91 -12.76 -7.33
C VAL A 329 4.12 -11.70 -8.10
N VAL A 330 3.24 -12.09 -9.02
CA VAL A 330 2.33 -11.16 -9.72
C VAL A 330 1.35 -10.49 -8.76
N LEU A 331 0.73 -11.26 -7.86
CA LEU A 331 -0.18 -10.71 -6.84
C LEU A 331 0.55 -9.73 -5.92
N LEU A 332 1.77 -10.09 -5.50
CA LEU A 332 2.65 -9.20 -4.74
C LEU A 332 2.98 -7.91 -5.52
N GLY A 333 3.26 -8.06 -6.83
CA GLY A 333 3.49 -6.96 -7.77
C GLY A 333 2.32 -6.00 -7.87
N ILE A 334 1.09 -6.50 -8.06
CA ILE A 334 -0.12 -5.68 -8.14
C ILE A 334 -0.35 -4.92 -6.83
N GLY A 335 -0.27 -5.63 -5.69
CA GLY A 335 -0.47 -5.04 -4.36
C GLY A 335 0.57 -3.95 -4.05
N GLY A 336 1.85 -4.24 -4.27
CA GLY A 336 2.92 -3.28 -4.06
C GLY A 336 2.84 -2.09 -5.01
N GLY A 337 2.57 -2.31 -6.30
CA GLY A 337 2.40 -1.23 -7.28
C GLY A 337 1.23 -0.30 -6.96
N TRP A 338 0.12 -0.85 -6.46
CA TRP A 338 -1.00 -0.06 -5.96
C TRP A 338 -0.58 0.81 -4.76
N MET A 339 0.07 0.22 -3.76
CA MET A 339 0.57 0.95 -2.58
C MET A 339 1.56 2.04 -3.00
N GLY A 340 2.48 1.75 -3.93
CA GLY A 340 3.46 2.70 -4.44
C GLY A 340 2.81 3.91 -5.12
N GLY A 341 1.81 3.68 -5.97
CA GLY A 341 1.07 4.76 -6.64
C GLY A 341 0.19 5.57 -5.70
N ALA A 342 -0.30 4.96 -4.61
CA ALA A 342 -1.11 5.64 -3.60
C ALA A 342 -0.27 6.50 -2.65
N LEU A 343 0.85 5.97 -2.17
CA LEU A 343 1.73 6.62 -1.18
C LEU A 343 2.59 7.72 -1.80
N TRP A 344 3.09 7.52 -3.02
CA TRP A 344 3.92 8.50 -3.73
C TRP A 344 3.22 8.96 -5.00
N GLN A 345 2.30 9.93 -4.85
CA GLN A 345 1.71 10.58 -6.01
C GLN A 345 2.71 11.51 -6.69
N PRO A 346 2.62 11.70 -8.02
CA PRO A 346 3.57 12.53 -8.71
C PRO A 346 3.50 14.00 -8.34
N ILE A 347 4.59 14.52 -7.79
CA ILE A 347 4.70 15.93 -7.36
C ILE A 347 4.62 16.88 -8.56
N VAL A 348 5.15 16.45 -9.72
CA VAL A 348 5.20 17.27 -10.95
C VAL A 348 4.48 16.54 -12.10
N PRO A 349 3.44 17.15 -12.69
CA PRO A 349 2.77 16.65 -13.89
C PRO A 349 3.73 16.36 -15.04
N GLU A 350 3.49 15.26 -15.75
CA GLU A 350 4.39 14.71 -16.76
C GLU A 350 4.69 15.68 -17.92
N HIS A 351 3.73 16.52 -18.29
CA HIS A 351 3.89 17.51 -19.36
C HIS A 351 4.94 18.58 -19.03
N MET A 352 5.20 18.87 -17.76
CA MET A 352 6.25 19.81 -17.36
C MET A 352 7.65 19.21 -17.35
N ARG A 353 7.76 17.87 -17.21
CA ARG A 353 9.06 17.19 -17.23
C ARG A 353 9.68 17.21 -18.63
N ARG A 354 8.85 17.22 -19.68
CA ARG A 354 9.32 17.21 -21.08
C ARG A 354 9.81 18.57 -21.56
N THR A 355 9.20 19.67 -21.12
CA THR A 355 9.55 21.03 -21.61
C THR A 355 10.99 21.43 -21.28
N ARG A 356 11.59 20.89 -20.21
CA ARG A 356 13.00 21.14 -19.87
C ARG A 356 14.01 20.48 -20.82
N ARG A 357 13.63 19.45 -21.57
CA ARG A 357 14.58 18.74 -22.47
C ARG A 357 14.74 19.39 -23.84
N HIS A 358 13.83 20.27 -24.25
CA HIS A 358 13.88 20.89 -25.58
C HIS A 358 14.43 22.32 -25.61
N GLY A 359 14.94 22.84 -24.48
CA GLY A 359 15.51 24.19 -24.39
C GLY A 359 16.99 24.24 -24.01
N LEU A 360 17.72 23.12 -24.15
CA LEU A 360 19.14 23.01 -23.82
C LEU A 360 19.99 22.49 -25.00
N ASP A 361 19.41 22.42 -26.19
CA ASP A 361 20.11 22.18 -27.46
C ASP A 361 20.08 23.49 -28.28
#